data_AF-R7QCV6-F1
#
_entry.id   AF-R7QCV6-F1
#
_cell.length_a   1.000
_cell.length_b   1.000
_cell.length_c   1.000
_cell.angle_alpha   90.00
_cell.angle_beta   90.00
_cell.angle_gamma   90.00
#
_symmetry.space_group_name_H-M   'P 1'
#
loop_
_entity.id
_entity.type
_entity.pdbx_description
1 polymer ?
#
loop_
_entity_poly.entity_id
_entity_poly.type
_entity_poly.pdbx_seq_one_letter_code
_entity_poly.pdbx_strand_id
1 'polypeptide(L)'
;MSTTLIVYSIRGVYTYQFYSIWCHIGIAIAFTLNASASALYLFSQSPRRDNITFLAFFIFLWFQVFAIAALFLDVVFWTILFDFDGSPTFAQLSQHAVNLVFVLLDLLLSARMQFKLLYGVVFIAYTIGYLTFAWIRFAITDDWVYGFLDYTDQSAGLTVAYYFGVLLWAFVAAFIMILVSKLSRCPCVTARKKSTEAVTREEIV
;
A
#
# COMPACT_ATOMS: atom_id res chain seq x y z
N MET A 1 11.01 -5.40 18.98
CA MET A 1 9.78 -5.28 18.17
C MET A 1 9.83 -6.16 16.92
N SER A 2 10.93 -6.16 16.15
CA SER A 2 11.04 -6.90 14.87
C SER A 2 10.97 -8.43 15.00
N THR A 3 11.58 -9.01 16.04
CA THR A 3 11.51 -10.47 16.30
C THR A 3 10.12 -10.94 16.66
N THR A 4 9.36 -10.11 17.38
CA THR A 4 7.97 -10.36 17.74
C THR A 4 7.08 -10.40 16.50
N LEU A 5 7.24 -9.45 15.58
CA LEU A 5 6.52 -9.39 14.30
C LEU A 5 6.77 -10.61 13.40
N ILE A 6 8.02 -11.07 13.31
CA ILE A 6 8.38 -12.25 12.50
C ILE A 6 7.73 -13.53 13.08
N VAL A 7 7.77 -13.69 14.40
CA VAL A 7 7.14 -14.84 15.08
C VAL A 7 5.62 -14.80 14.94
N TYR A 8 5.00 -13.62 15.03
CA TYR A 8 3.56 -13.45 14.76
C TYR A 8 3.18 -13.74 13.30
N SER A 9 4.02 -13.33 12.34
CA SER A 9 3.85 -13.68 10.92
C SER A 9 4.12 -15.15 10.60
N ILE A 10 4.60 -15.96 11.54
CA ILE A 10 4.70 -17.41 11.33
C ILE A 10 3.52 -18.11 12.01
N ARG A 11 3.11 -17.63 13.19
CA ARG A 11 2.08 -18.28 14.02
C ARG A 11 0.63 -17.92 13.68
N GLY A 12 0.37 -16.89 12.87
CA GLY A 12 -0.95 -16.67 12.28
C GLY A 12 -2.10 -16.41 13.27
N VAL A 13 -1.80 -15.87 14.46
CA VAL A 13 -2.79 -15.73 15.56
C VAL A 13 -3.97 -14.81 15.20
N TYR A 14 -3.87 -14.02 14.13
CA TYR A 14 -4.99 -13.26 13.57
C TYR A 14 -4.91 -13.27 12.03
N THR A 15 -5.86 -13.92 11.38
CA THR A 15 -6.00 -14.04 9.91
C THR A 15 -5.88 -12.67 9.24
N TYR A 16 -6.68 -11.68 9.67
CA TYR A 16 -6.63 -10.30 9.14
C TYR A 16 -5.25 -9.63 9.26
N GLN A 17 -4.51 -9.88 10.35
CA GLN A 17 -3.25 -9.19 10.59
C GLN A 17 -2.15 -9.64 9.64
N PHE A 18 -2.27 -10.77 8.95
CA PHE A 18 -1.14 -11.36 8.24
C PHE A 18 -0.65 -10.52 7.05
N TYR A 19 -1.50 -10.24 6.07
CA TYR A 19 -1.16 -9.34 4.95
C TYR A 19 -0.91 -7.91 5.44
N SER A 20 -1.71 -7.45 6.42
CA SER A 20 -1.54 -6.13 7.02
C SER A 20 -0.15 -5.96 7.63
N ILE A 21 0.37 -6.96 8.36
CA ILE A 21 1.72 -6.98 8.92
C ILE A 21 2.77 -6.84 7.82
N TRP A 22 2.64 -7.55 6.70
CA TRP A 22 3.56 -7.41 5.57
C TRP A 22 3.58 -5.98 5.02
N CYS A 23 2.41 -5.36 4.88
CA CYS A 23 2.30 -3.95 4.48
C CYS A 23 2.96 -3.02 5.49
N HIS A 24 2.69 -3.18 6.80
CA HIS A 24 3.27 -2.33 7.85
C HIS A 24 4.80 -2.49 7.95
N ILE A 25 5.32 -3.72 7.83
CA ILE A 25 6.77 -3.97 7.78
C ILE A 25 7.38 -3.27 6.58
N GLY A 26 6.75 -3.39 5.41
CA GLY A 26 7.18 -2.74 4.18
C GLY A 26 7.24 -1.22 4.28
N ILE A 27 6.18 -0.61 4.83
CA ILE A 27 6.10 0.83 5.11
C ILE A 27 7.18 1.26 6.11
N ALA A 28 7.36 0.51 7.20
CA ALA A 28 8.38 0.81 8.20
C ALA A 28 9.80 0.77 7.59
N ILE A 29 10.08 -0.20 6.73
CA ILE A 29 11.34 -0.27 5.96
C ILE A 29 11.47 0.94 5.03
N ALA A 30 10.42 1.33 4.30
CA ALA A 30 10.44 2.49 3.42
C ALA A 30 10.79 3.78 4.20
N PHE A 31 10.12 4.03 5.32
CA PHE A 31 10.39 5.20 6.17
C PHE A 31 11.79 5.17 6.78
N THR A 32 12.26 3.99 7.21
CA THR A 32 13.62 3.85 7.76
C THR A 32 14.67 4.18 6.69
N LEU A 33 14.53 3.63 5.49
CA LEU A 33 15.43 3.93 4.37
C LEU A 33 15.38 5.41 3.98
N ASN A 34 14.20 6.03 3.98
CA ASN A 34 14.05 7.46 3.70
C ASN A 34 14.72 8.34 4.77
N ALA A 35 14.56 8.00 6.04
CA ALA A 35 15.21 8.71 7.15
C ALA A 35 16.75 8.55 7.06
N SER A 36 17.24 7.34 6.80
CA SER A 36 18.67 7.08 6.60
C SER A 36 19.24 7.85 5.40
N ALA A 37 18.53 7.88 4.27
CA ALA A 37 18.96 8.63 3.09
C ALA A 37 19.00 10.14 3.35
N SER A 38 18.00 10.67 4.07
CA SER A 38 17.94 12.08 4.46
C SER A 38 19.07 12.45 5.42
N ALA A 39 19.35 11.60 6.42
CA ALA A 39 20.47 11.79 7.34
C ALA A 39 21.82 11.76 6.60
N LEU A 40 22.02 10.77 5.73
CA LEU A 40 23.23 10.68 4.91
C LEU A 40 23.42 11.91 4.01
N TYR A 41 22.34 12.44 3.42
CA TYR A 41 22.40 13.69 2.64
C TYR A 41 22.82 14.89 3.50
N LEU A 42 22.26 15.02 4.70
CA LEU A 42 22.60 16.11 5.63
C LEU A 42 24.05 16.02 6.13
N PHE A 43 24.56 14.82 6.37
CA PHE A 43 25.92 14.61 6.90
C PHE A 43 27.00 14.47 5.82
N SER A 44 26.63 14.16 4.57
CA SER A 44 27.60 14.11 3.47
C SER A 44 27.81 15.51 2.90
N GLN A 45 28.98 16.11 3.14
CA GLN A 45 29.41 17.35 2.47
C GLN A 45 29.86 17.11 1.00
N SER A 46 29.54 15.95 0.40
CA SER A 46 30.08 15.52 -0.88
C SER A 46 28.99 15.41 -1.96
N PRO A 47 29.22 15.94 -3.18
CA PRO A 47 28.25 15.92 -4.26
C PRO A 47 28.22 14.57 -5.02
N ARG A 48 28.26 13.42 -4.32
CA ARG A 48 28.07 12.09 -4.95
C ARG A 48 26.59 11.86 -5.28
N ARG A 49 26.13 12.55 -6.33
CA ARG A 49 24.74 12.62 -6.78
C ARG A 49 24.16 11.26 -7.22
N ASP A 50 24.98 10.38 -7.79
CA ASP A 50 24.49 9.21 -8.53
C ASP A 50 23.95 8.11 -7.61
N ASN A 51 24.68 7.76 -6.54
CA ASN A 51 24.25 6.74 -5.57
C ASN A 51 23.03 7.20 -4.75
N ILE A 52 22.92 8.50 -4.46
CA ILE A 52 21.78 9.09 -3.76
C ILE A 52 20.52 9.02 -4.63
N THR A 53 20.67 9.20 -5.95
CA THR A 53 19.55 9.15 -6.90
C THR A 53 18.99 7.73 -7.04
N PHE A 54 19.85 6.71 -7.07
CA PHE A 54 19.42 5.31 -7.09
C PHE A 54 18.70 4.93 -5.80
N LEU A 55 19.29 5.24 -4.63
CA LEU A 55 18.66 4.96 -3.33
C LEU A 55 17.30 5.66 -3.20
N ALA A 56 17.22 6.94 -3.58
CA ALA A 56 15.96 7.69 -3.61
C ALA A 56 14.93 7.01 -4.51
N PHE A 57 15.32 6.55 -5.70
CA PHE A 57 14.41 5.82 -6.59
C PHE A 57 13.84 4.56 -5.93
N PHE A 58 14.65 3.74 -5.27
CA PHE A 58 14.17 2.54 -4.57
C PHE A 58 13.24 2.89 -3.42
N ILE A 59 13.57 3.91 -2.62
CA ILE A 59 12.72 4.38 -1.52
C ILE A 59 11.35 4.83 -2.05
N PHE A 60 11.34 5.63 -3.12
CA PHE A 60 10.10 6.07 -3.75
C PHE A 60 9.30 4.91 -4.34
N LEU A 61 9.97 3.96 -5.01
CA LEU A 61 9.31 2.78 -5.55
C LEU A 61 8.67 1.95 -4.43
N TRP A 62 9.39 1.70 -3.34
CA TRP A 62 8.91 0.94 -2.20
C TRP A 62 7.69 1.62 -1.57
N PHE A 63 7.81 2.92 -1.29
CA PHE A 63 6.73 3.72 -0.74
C PHE A 63 5.46 3.68 -1.59
N GLN A 64 5.59 3.86 -2.91
CA GLN A 64 4.43 3.86 -3.82
C GLN A 64 3.75 2.49 -3.90
N VAL A 65 4.51 1.39 -3.82
CA VAL A 65 3.96 0.02 -3.78
C VAL A 65 3.09 -0.17 -2.52
N PHE A 66 3.58 0.25 -1.36
CA PHE A 66 2.81 0.10 -0.12
C PHE A 66 1.61 1.05 0.00
N ALA A 67 1.67 2.23 -0.62
CA ALA A 67 0.51 3.09 -0.75
C ALA A 67 -0.62 2.42 -1.55
N ILE A 68 -0.31 1.73 -2.66
CA ILE A 68 -1.31 0.90 -3.36
C ILE A 68 -1.79 -0.24 -2.46
N ALA A 69 -0.86 -0.90 -1.77
CA ALA A 69 -1.18 -2.04 -0.90
C ALA A 69 -2.14 -1.69 0.24
N ALA A 70 -2.04 -0.48 0.78
CA ALA A 70 -2.95 0.02 1.82
C ALA A 70 -4.38 0.21 1.30
N LEU A 71 -4.56 0.80 0.12
CA LEU A 71 -5.87 0.93 -0.53
C LEU A 71 -6.45 -0.44 -0.92
N PHE A 72 -5.59 -1.32 -1.42
CA PHE A 72 -5.96 -2.70 -1.74
C PHE A 72 -6.49 -3.42 -0.50
N LEU A 73 -5.76 -3.32 0.62
CA LEU A 73 -6.08 -3.99 1.88
C LEU A 73 -7.43 -3.55 2.45
N ASP A 74 -7.75 -2.26 2.42
CA ASP A 74 -9.03 -1.77 2.94
C ASP A 74 -10.21 -2.39 2.20
N VAL A 75 -10.15 -2.45 0.86
CA VAL A 75 -11.24 -3.03 0.07
C VAL A 75 -11.32 -4.55 0.27
N VAL A 76 -10.21 -5.27 0.21
CA VAL A 76 -10.22 -6.73 0.46
C VAL A 76 -10.71 -7.05 1.87
N PHE A 77 -10.39 -6.21 2.86
CA PHE A 77 -10.93 -6.36 4.19
C PHE A 77 -12.45 -6.29 4.20
N TRP A 78 -13.02 -5.18 3.76
CA TRP A 78 -14.47 -4.94 3.85
C TRP A 78 -15.29 -5.85 2.94
N THR A 79 -14.71 -6.38 1.86
CA THR A 79 -15.46 -7.16 0.86
C THR A 79 -15.30 -8.67 1.00
N ILE A 80 -14.16 -9.16 1.50
CA ILE A 80 -13.84 -10.60 1.51
C ILE A 80 -13.56 -11.10 2.93
N LEU A 81 -12.84 -10.33 3.76
CA LEU A 81 -12.39 -10.80 5.07
C LEU A 81 -13.36 -10.45 6.21
N PHE A 82 -14.16 -9.40 6.04
CA PHE A 82 -15.11 -8.97 7.05
C PHE A 82 -16.35 -9.84 6.99
N ASP A 83 -16.61 -10.55 8.09
CA ASP A 83 -17.85 -11.30 8.25
C ASP A 83 -18.99 -10.32 8.55
N PHE A 84 -19.94 -10.19 7.62
CA PHE A 84 -21.03 -9.21 7.70
C PHE A 84 -22.01 -9.49 8.83
N ASP A 85 -21.95 -10.67 9.45
CA ASP A 85 -22.83 -11.06 10.53
C ASP A 85 -22.40 -10.49 11.91
N GLY A 86 -21.18 -9.95 12.02
CA GLY A 86 -20.68 -9.28 13.21
C GLY A 86 -20.52 -7.76 13.02
N SER A 87 -21.00 -6.96 13.96
CA SER A 87 -20.67 -5.51 13.97
C SER A 87 -19.15 -5.31 14.10
N PRO A 88 -18.52 -4.42 13.31
CA PRO A 88 -17.09 -4.19 13.41
C PRO A 88 -16.78 -3.62 14.79
N THR A 89 -15.71 -4.12 15.41
CA THR A 89 -15.24 -3.54 16.67
C THR A 89 -14.77 -2.10 16.43
N PHE A 90 -14.88 -1.24 17.45
CA PHE A 90 -14.38 0.14 17.36
C PHE A 90 -12.88 0.19 16.96
N ALA A 91 -12.09 -0.78 17.42
CA ALA A 91 -10.68 -0.89 17.08
C ALA A 91 -10.45 -1.17 15.58
N GLN A 92 -11.20 -2.11 15.00
CA GLN A 92 -11.15 -2.38 13.56
C GLN A 92 -11.56 -1.15 12.75
N LEU A 93 -12.70 -0.55 13.09
CA LEU A 93 -13.19 0.65 12.40
C LEU A 93 -12.16 1.79 12.46
N SER A 94 -11.57 2.02 13.63
CA SER A 94 -10.54 3.05 13.82
C SER A 94 -9.28 2.75 13.01
N GLN A 95 -8.84 1.49 12.95
CA GLN A 95 -7.66 1.10 12.17
C GLN A 95 -7.85 1.36 10.67
N HIS A 96 -9.01 1.02 10.12
CA HIS A 96 -9.33 1.27 8.72
C HIS A 96 -9.54 2.75 8.40
N ALA A 97 -10.20 3.50 9.30
CA ALA A 97 -10.34 4.94 9.14
C ALA A 97 -8.97 5.64 9.12
N VAL A 98 -8.07 5.23 10.01
CA VAL A 98 -6.69 5.74 10.05
C VAL A 98 -5.92 5.35 8.78
N ASN A 99 -6.03 4.11 8.32
CA ASN A 99 -5.40 3.66 7.07
C ASN A 99 -5.89 4.49 5.86
N LEU A 100 -7.20 4.69 5.73
CA LEU A 100 -7.79 5.53 4.68
C LEU A 100 -7.28 6.97 4.76
N VAL A 101 -7.22 7.57 5.96
CA VAL A 101 -6.66 8.92 6.13
C VAL A 101 -5.21 8.99 5.69
N PHE A 102 -4.38 8.00 6.04
CA PHE A 102 -2.99 7.94 5.57
C PHE A 102 -2.90 7.80 4.05
N VAL A 103 -3.71 6.95 3.42
CA VAL A 103 -3.77 6.82 1.96
C VAL A 103 -4.18 8.15 1.30
N LEU A 104 -5.14 8.87 1.87
CA LEU A 104 -5.58 10.16 1.35
C LEU A 104 -4.50 11.24 1.52
N LEU A 105 -3.85 11.30 2.69
CA LEU A 105 -2.73 12.21 2.91
C LEU A 105 -1.58 11.89 1.96
N ASP A 106 -1.27 10.62 1.76
CA ASP A 106 -0.27 10.17 0.80
C ASP A 106 -0.64 10.55 -0.62
N LEU A 107 -1.90 10.40 -1.04
CA LEU A 107 -2.37 10.85 -2.35
C LEU A 107 -2.25 12.36 -2.52
N LEU A 108 -2.56 13.13 -1.48
CA LEU A 108 -2.47 14.60 -1.51
C LEU A 108 -1.02 15.08 -1.55
N LEU A 109 -0.13 14.50 -0.74
CA LEU A 109 1.30 14.83 -0.71
C LEU A 109 2.01 14.32 -1.96
N SER A 110 1.63 13.13 -2.44
CA SER A 110 2.14 12.51 -3.66
C SER A 110 1.47 13.04 -4.93
N ALA A 111 0.50 13.95 -4.85
CA ALA A 111 -0.18 14.52 -6.00
C ALA A 111 0.79 15.12 -7.04
N ARG A 112 1.99 15.53 -6.60
CA ARG A 112 3.09 16.02 -7.45
C ARG A 112 4.04 14.91 -7.92
N MET A 113 4.09 13.76 -7.24
CA MET A 113 4.91 12.63 -7.64
C MET A 113 4.32 11.94 -8.88
N GLN A 114 5.19 11.57 -9.83
CA GLN A 114 4.73 10.86 -11.02
C GLN A 114 4.56 9.39 -10.69
N PHE A 115 3.32 8.92 -10.63
CA PHE A 115 3.05 7.49 -10.55
C PHE A 115 3.41 6.84 -11.89
N LYS A 116 4.44 6.00 -11.89
CA LYS A 116 4.91 5.28 -13.07
C LYS A 116 4.23 3.92 -13.13
N LEU A 117 3.95 3.44 -14.35
CA LEU A 117 3.39 2.10 -14.58
C LEU A 117 4.24 1.01 -13.91
N LEU A 118 5.55 1.22 -13.81
CA LEU A 118 6.47 0.35 -13.08
C LEU A 118 6.03 0.06 -11.65
N TYR A 119 5.50 1.05 -10.91
CA TYR A 119 5.08 0.84 -9.52
C TYR A 119 3.89 -0.10 -9.43
N GLY A 120 2.95 0.00 -10.38
CA GLY A 120 1.84 -0.93 -10.50
C GLY A 120 2.31 -2.36 -10.81
N VAL A 121 3.26 -2.51 -11.73
CA VAL A 121 3.86 -3.83 -12.06
C VAL A 121 4.54 -4.45 -10.84
N VAL A 122 5.32 -3.68 -10.09
CA VAL A 122 5.97 -4.16 -8.87
C VAL A 122 4.93 -4.52 -7.80
N PHE A 123 3.85 -3.76 -7.67
CA PHE A 123 2.76 -4.09 -6.74
C PHE A 123 2.05 -5.40 -7.13
N ILE A 124 1.78 -5.62 -8.42
CA ILE A 124 1.20 -6.90 -8.88
C ILE A 124 2.16 -8.05 -8.57
N ALA A 125 3.45 -7.88 -8.83
CA ALA A 125 4.46 -8.88 -8.48
C ALA A 125 4.50 -9.14 -6.97
N TYR A 126 4.36 -8.11 -6.14
CA TYR A 126 4.24 -8.24 -4.69
C TYR A 126 2.99 -9.04 -4.28
N THR A 127 1.83 -8.77 -4.89
CA THR A 127 0.59 -9.55 -4.64
C THR A 127 0.75 -11.02 -5.03
N ILE A 128 1.35 -11.31 -6.19
CA ILE A 128 1.65 -12.68 -6.62
C ILE A 128 2.63 -13.35 -5.63
N GLY A 129 3.65 -12.62 -5.20
CA GLY A 129 4.62 -13.09 -4.20
C GLY A 129 3.95 -13.45 -2.88
N TYR A 130 2.99 -12.65 -2.43
CA TYR A 130 2.20 -12.93 -1.24
C TYR A 130 1.33 -14.19 -1.39
N LEU A 131 0.61 -14.34 -2.51
CA LEU A 131 -0.20 -15.53 -2.76
C LEU A 131 0.67 -16.79 -2.84
N THR A 132 1.84 -16.69 -3.47
CA THR A 132 2.83 -17.77 -3.53
C THR A 132 3.32 -18.14 -2.13
N PHE A 133 3.60 -17.14 -1.29
CA PHE A 133 3.98 -17.37 0.10
C PHE A 133 2.87 -18.08 0.89
N ALA A 134 1.60 -17.70 0.69
CA ALA A 134 0.47 -18.37 1.35
C ALA A 134 0.42 -19.87 1.01
N TRP A 135 0.68 -20.23 -0.25
CA TRP A 135 0.81 -21.62 -0.69
C TRP A 135 1.99 -22.35 -0.04
N ILE A 136 3.16 -21.70 0.02
CA ILE A 136 4.34 -22.28 0.67
C ILE A 136 4.05 -22.53 2.16
N ARG A 137 3.39 -21.59 2.85
CA ARG A 137 3.00 -21.80 4.25
C ARG A 137 2.06 -22.99 4.37
N PHE A 138 1.00 -23.06 3.57
CA PHE A 138 0.07 -24.18 3.60
C PHE A 138 0.79 -25.52 3.43
N ALA A 139 1.72 -25.62 2.47
CA ALA A 139 2.52 -26.83 2.27
C ALA A 139 3.42 -27.23 3.46
N ILE A 140 3.69 -26.31 4.39
CA ILE A 140 4.53 -26.55 5.59
C ILE A 140 3.68 -26.75 6.84
N THR A 141 2.55 -26.05 6.97
CA THR A 141 1.73 -26.02 8.19
C THR A 141 0.41 -26.77 8.08
N ASP A 142 0.08 -27.26 6.89
CA ASP A 142 -1.22 -27.87 6.54
C ASP A 142 -2.42 -27.00 6.93
N ASP A 143 -2.21 -25.68 6.93
CA ASP A 143 -3.17 -24.71 7.43
C ASP A 143 -3.15 -23.44 6.56
N TRP A 144 -4.32 -22.91 6.25
CA TRP A 144 -4.47 -21.73 5.40
C TRP A 144 -4.43 -20.45 6.22
N VAL A 145 -3.82 -19.40 5.66
CA VAL A 145 -3.80 -18.06 6.31
C VAL A 145 -5.19 -17.44 6.33
N TYR A 146 -6.00 -17.76 5.32
CA TYR A 146 -7.34 -17.22 5.13
C TYR A 146 -8.29 -18.31 4.68
N GLY A 147 -9.49 -18.36 5.27
CA GLY A 147 -10.53 -19.32 4.88
C GLY A 147 -10.91 -19.22 3.41
N PHE A 148 -10.97 -18.01 2.83
CA PHE A 148 -11.30 -17.82 1.40
C PHE A 148 -10.25 -18.41 0.44
N LEU A 149 -9.02 -18.67 0.90
CA LEU A 149 -7.97 -19.36 0.14
C LEU A 149 -8.05 -20.88 0.26
N ASP A 150 -8.82 -21.38 1.22
CA ASP A 150 -8.94 -22.80 1.48
C ASP A 150 -9.83 -23.47 0.41
N TYR A 151 -9.22 -24.29 -0.43
CA TYR A 151 -9.93 -25.10 -1.43
C TYR A 151 -10.46 -26.42 -0.89
N THR A 152 -10.13 -26.77 0.36
CA THR A 152 -10.57 -28.00 1.02
C THR A 152 -11.90 -27.79 1.72
N ASP A 153 -12.13 -26.60 2.26
CA ASP A 153 -13.41 -26.20 2.90
C ASP A 153 -14.41 -25.63 1.89
N GLN A 154 -13.94 -25.12 0.75
CA GLN A 154 -14.76 -24.50 -0.29
C GLN A 154 -14.66 -25.21 -1.64
N SER A 155 -15.58 -24.96 -2.56
CA SER A 155 -15.45 -25.48 -3.93
C SER A 155 -14.22 -24.90 -4.64
N ALA A 156 -13.46 -25.74 -5.35
CA ALA A 156 -12.26 -25.31 -6.08
C ALA A 156 -12.52 -24.15 -7.05
N GLY A 157 -13.71 -24.12 -7.69
CA GLY A 157 -14.10 -23.03 -8.57
C GLY A 157 -14.24 -21.68 -7.86
N LEU A 158 -14.78 -21.68 -6.64
CA LEU A 158 -14.91 -20.47 -5.82
C LEU A 158 -13.54 -19.96 -5.36
N THR A 159 -12.65 -20.85 -4.91
CA THR A 159 -11.29 -20.49 -4.52
C THR A 159 -10.51 -19.87 -5.69
N VAL A 160 -10.62 -20.46 -6.88
CA VAL A 160 -10.02 -19.90 -8.11
C VAL A 160 -10.58 -18.50 -8.39
N ALA A 161 -11.88 -18.30 -8.25
CA ALA A 161 -12.50 -16.99 -8.40
C ALA A 161 -11.94 -15.96 -7.41
N TYR A 162 -11.67 -16.33 -6.14
CA TYR A 162 -11.02 -15.44 -5.18
C TYR A 162 -9.59 -15.06 -5.59
N TYR A 163 -8.77 -16.02 -6.04
CA TYR A 163 -7.42 -15.71 -6.52
C TYR A 163 -7.45 -14.74 -7.71
N PHE A 164 -8.33 -14.98 -8.69
CA PHE A 164 -8.50 -14.07 -9.82
C PHE A 164 -9.05 -12.71 -9.40
N GLY A 165 -10.02 -12.67 -8.48
CA GLY A 165 -10.59 -11.43 -7.95
C GLY A 165 -9.56 -10.58 -7.23
N VAL A 166 -8.71 -11.19 -6.40
CA VAL A 166 -7.59 -10.53 -5.72
C VAL A 166 -6.61 -9.95 -6.72
N LEU A 167 -6.19 -10.72 -7.73
CA LEU A 167 -5.27 -10.22 -8.77
C LEU A 167 -5.91 -9.09 -9.59
N LEU A 168 -7.16 -9.26 -10.03
CA LEU A 168 -7.89 -8.24 -10.76
C LEU A 168 -8.01 -6.95 -9.94
N TRP A 169 -8.33 -7.05 -8.66
CA TRP A 169 -8.39 -5.91 -7.77
C TRP A 169 -7.02 -5.22 -7.61
N ALA A 170 -5.92 -5.98 -7.60
CA ALA A 170 -4.58 -5.39 -7.58
C ALA A 170 -4.30 -4.53 -8.83
N PHE A 171 -4.75 -4.98 -10.02
CA PHE A 171 -4.69 -4.17 -11.24
C PHE A 171 -5.56 -2.90 -11.13
N VAL A 172 -6.79 -3.03 -10.60
CA VAL A 172 -7.71 -1.90 -10.43
C VAL A 172 -7.13 -0.87 -9.46
N ALA A 173 -6.60 -1.31 -8.31
CA ALA A 173 -5.96 -0.42 -7.33
C ALA A 173 -4.77 0.34 -7.95
N ALA A 174 -3.90 -0.35 -8.69
CA ALA A 174 -2.80 0.30 -9.41
C ALA A 174 -3.31 1.31 -10.45
N PHE A 175 -4.37 0.96 -11.19
CA PHE A 175 -4.99 1.86 -12.17
C PHE A 175 -5.61 3.11 -11.52
N ILE A 176 -6.31 2.96 -10.39
CA ILE A 176 -6.87 4.08 -9.62
C ILE A 176 -5.75 5.04 -9.22
N MET A 177 -4.64 4.53 -8.69
CA MET A 177 -3.51 5.37 -8.28
C MET A 177 -2.89 6.13 -9.46
N ILE A 178 -2.79 5.50 -10.63
CA ILE A 178 -2.36 6.17 -11.87
C ILE A 178 -3.36 7.26 -12.27
N LEU A 179 -4.66 6.99 -12.21
CA LEU A 179 -5.71 7.95 -12.56
C LEU A 179 -5.70 9.16 -11.63
N VAL A 180 -5.65 8.94 -10.31
CA VAL A 180 -5.58 10.02 -9.32
C VAL A 180 -4.35 10.89 -9.55
N SER A 181 -3.21 10.26 -9.85
CA SER A 181 -1.96 10.97 -10.15
C SER A 181 -2.00 11.78 -11.46
N LYS A 182 -2.86 11.41 -12.41
CA LYS A 182 -3.12 12.19 -13.63
C LYS A 182 -4.12 13.31 -13.38
N LEU A 183 -5.19 13.05 -12.63
CA LEU A 183 -6.23 14.03 -12.31
C LEU A 183 -5.71 15.18 -11.46
N SER A 184 -4.77 14.91 -10.54
CA SER A 184 -4.10 15.96 -9.75
C SER A 184 -3.33 16.98 -10.60
N ARG A 185 -3.13 16.70 -11.90
CA ARG A 185 -2.39 17.53 -12.86
C ARG A 185 -3.27 18.15 -13.94
N CYS A 186 -4.58 17.89 -13.93
CA CYS A 186 -5.46 18.53 -14.89
C CYS A 186 -5.36 20.06 -14.76
N PRO A 187 -5.12 20.79 -15.86
CA PRO A 187 -4.91 22.25 -15.85
C PRO A 187 -6.02 23.03 -15.14
N CYS A 188 -7.26 22.50 -15.13
CA CYS A 188 -8.40 23.09 -14.43
C CYS A 188 -8.22 23.16 -12.90
N VAL A 189 -7.50 22.22 -12.28
CA VAL A 189 -7.20 22.24 -10.84
C VAL A 189 -6.04 23.22 -10.54
N THR A 190 -5.05 23.28 -11.43
CA THR A 190 -3.90 24.19 -11.29
C THR A 190 -4.28 25.66 -11.58
N ALA A 191 -5.21 25.90 -12.51
CA ALA A 191 -5.69 27.23 -12.88
C ALA A 191 -6.49 27.90 -11.75
N ARG A 192 -7.31 27.13 -11.02
CA ARG A 192 -8.08 27.63 -9.86
C ARG A 192 -7.18 28.13 -8.74
N LYS A 193 -6.02 27.49 -8.54
CA LYS A 193 -5.07 27.89 -7.50
C LYS A 193 -4.35 29.21 -7.84
N LYS A 194 -3.98 29.39 -9.12
CA LYS A 194 -3.40 30.64 -9.62
C LYS A 194 -4.37 31.82 -9.54
N SER A 195 -5.67 31.61 -9.78
CA SER A 195 -6.64 32.71 -9.68
C SER A 195 -6.86 33.13 -8.21
N THR A 196 -6.86 32.19 -7.27
CA THR A 196 -6.99 32.51 -5.83
C THR A 196 -5.76 33.25 -5.30
N GLU A 197 -4.55 32.88 -5.72
CA GLU A 197 -3.30 33.58 -5.35
C GLU A 197 -3.18 34.97 -6.00
N ALA A 198 -3.78 35.18 -7.17
CA ALA A 198 -3.83 36.49 -7.82
C ALA A 198 -4.77 37.46 -7.08
N VAL A 199 -5.96 36.99 -6.69
CA VAL A 199 -6.94 37.81 -5.94
C VAL A 199 -6.41 38.21 -4.56
N THR A 200 -5.71 37.32 -3.85
CA THR A 200 -5.11 37.66 -2.54
C THR A 200 -3.93 38.62 -2.64
N ARG A 201 -3.24 38.72 -3.78
CA ARG A 201 -2.19 39.72 -3.98
C ARG A 201 -2.75 41.12 -4.27
N GLU A 202 -3.91 41.21 -4.90
CA GLU A 202 -4.56 42.50 -5.19
C GLU A 202 -5.23 43.11 -3.94
N GLU A 203 -5.60 42.32 -2.94
CA GLU A 203 -6.15 42.82 -1.67
C GLU A 203 -5.08 43.32 -0.67
N ILE A 204 -3.79 43.04 -0.94
CA ILE A 204 -2.66 43.41 -0.05
C ILE A 204 -1.87 44.63 -0.56
N VAL A 205 -2.22 45.16 -1.74
CA VAL A 205 -1.62 46.37 -2.35
C VAL A 205 -2.63 47.51 -2.31
#